data_AF-E6U044-F1
#
_entry.id   AF-E6U044-F1
#
_cell.length_a   1.000
_cell.length_b   1.000
_cell.length_c   1.000
_cell.angle_alpha   90.00
_cell.angle_beta   90.00
_cell.angle_gamma   90.00
#
_symmetry.space_group_name_H-M   'P 1'
#
loop_
_entity.id
_entity.type
_entity.pdbx_description
1 polymer ?
#
loop_
_entity_poly.entity_id
_entity_poly.type
_entity_poly.pdbx_seq_one_letter_code
_entity_poly.pdbx_strand_id
1 'polypeptide(L)' 'MKGDAPTVTHITKDDVLRLIDNLSDDDLRIVYTFIEEYRAAEAEEKQSSFNLEK' A
#
# COMPACT_ATOMS: atom_id res chain seq x y z
N MET A 1 12.48 12.07 -28.76
CA MET A 1 12.52 12.02 -27.28
C MET A 1 11.94 10.68 -26.86
N LYS A 2 12.79 9.72 -26.43
CA LYS A 2 12.29 8.47 -25.84
C LYS A 2 11.84 8.82 -24.42
N GLY A 3 10.55 8.70 -24.14
CA GLY A 3 10.06 8.77 -22.76
C GLY A 3 10.61 7.59 -22.00
N ASP A 4 11.36 7.83 -20.94
CA ASP A 4 11.70 6.79 -19.98
C ASP A 4 10.39 6.28 -19.37
N ALA A 5 10.11 5.00 -19.58
CA ALA A 5 9.04 4.32 -18.87
C ALA A 5 9.35 4.36 -17.37
N PRO A 6 8.36 4.57 -16.48
CA PRO A 6 8.59 4.54 -15.05
C PRO A 6 9.16 3.17 -14.70
N THR A 7 10.38 3.17 -14.15
CA THR A 7 11.03 1.94 -13.72
C THR A 7 10.13 1.33 -12.64
N VAL A 8 9.60 0.13 -12.88
CA VAL A 8 8.87 -0.61 -11.86
C VAL A 8 9.89 -0.97 -10.78
N THR A 9 9.98 -0.13 -9.75
CA THR A 9 10.86 -0.37 -8.61
C THR A 9 10.36 -1.62 -7.91
N HIS A 10 11.13 -2.69 -7.97
CA HIS A 10 10.86 -3.92 -7.24
C HIS A 10 11.04 -3.62 -5.74
N ILE A 11 9.95 -3.45 -5.00
CA ILE A 11 9.99 -3.23 -3.56
C ILE A 11 10.17 -4.58 -2.88
N THR A 12 11.25 -4.77 -2.13
CA THR A 12 11.46 -5.98 -1.34
C THR A 12 10.96 -5.81 0.09
N LYS A 13 10.75 -6.93 0.79
CA LYS A 13 10.38 -6.91 2.21
C LYS A 13 11.46 -6.22 3.05
N ASP A 14 12.73 -6.44 2.74
CA ASP A 14 13.85 -5.85 3.47
C ASP A 14 13.89 -4.32 3.32
N ASP A 15 13.51 -3.78 2.15
CA ASP A 15 13.41 -2.33 1.93
C ASP A 15 12.34 -1.71 2.83
N VAL A 16 11.19 -2.37 2.95
CA VAL A 16 10.11 -1.92 3.85
C VAL A 16 10.54 -2.00 5.31
N LEU A 17 11.18 -3.10 5.71
CA LEU A 17 11.66 -3.27 7.09
C LEU A 17 12.69 -2.19 7.47
N ARG A 18 13.61 -1.85 6.58
CA ARG A 18 14.59 -0.76 6.81
C ARG A 18 13.92 0.60 6.94
N LEU A 19 12.84 0.84 6.21
CA LEU A 19 12.12 2.11 6.25
C LEU A 19 11.39 2.32 7.58
N ILE A 20 10.87 1.24 8.17
CA ILE A 20 10.14 1.31 9.44
C ILE A 20 11.03 1.19 10.68
N ASP A 21 12.28 0.74 10.54
CA ASP A 21 13.19 0.43 11.66
C ASP A 21 13.52 1.64 12.56
N ASN A 22 13.48 2.86 12.00
CA ASN A 22 13.80 4.10 12.71
C ASN A 22 12.57 4.98 12.96
N LEU A 23 11.36 4.46 12.76
CA LEU A 23 10.13 5.21 13.00
C LEU A 23 9.85 5.31 14.50
N SER A 24 9.32 6.46 14.91
CA SER A 24 8.79 6.62 16.26
C SER A 24 7.48 5.81 16.43
N ASP A 25 7.07 5.58 17.68
CA ASP A 25 5.79 4.92 17.97
C ASP A 25 4.60 5.64 17.32
N ASP A 26 4.64 6.97 17.24
CA ASP A 26 3.58 7.76 16.61
C ASP A 26 3.59 7.61 15.08
N ASP A 27 4.77 7.58 14.45
CA ASP A 27 4.88 7.30 13.02
C ASP A 27 4.39 5.89 12.68
N LEU A 28 4.72 4.89 13.52
CA LEU A 28 4.23 3.52 13.37
C LEU A 28 2.70 3.44 13.48
N ARG A 29 2.08 4.22 14.37
CA ARG A 29 0.61 4.31 14.46
C ARG A 29 -0.01 4.88 13.19
N ILE A 30 0.62 5.88 12.57
CA ILE A 30 0.17 6.46 11.30
C ILE A 30 0.24 5.41 10.19
N VAL A 31 1.39 4.73 10.04
CA VAL A 31 1.58 3.68 9.02
C VAL A 31 0.58 2.54 9.22
N TYR A 32 0.39 2.10 10.46
CA TYR A 32 -0.59 1.06 10.79
C TYR A 32 -2.01 1.46 10.39
N THR A 33 -2.43 2.68 10.74
CA THR A 33 -3.75 3.22 10.41
C THR A 33 -3.96 3.24 8.89
N PHE A 34 -2.96 3.71 8.14
CA PHE A 34 -3.03 3.75 6.68
C PHE A 34 -3.18 2.36 6.06
N ILE A 35 -2.46 1.35 6.58
CA ILE A 35 -2.57 -0.04 6.11
C ILE A 35 -3.98 -0.59 6.35
N GLU A 36 -4.56 -0.31 7.51
CA GLU A 36 -5.90 -0.78 7.85
C GLU A 36 -6.98 -0.10 7.00
N GLU A 37 -6.86 1.20 6.76
CA GLU A 37 -7.77 1.94 5.86
C GLU A 37 -7.66 1.44 4.41
N TYR A 38 -6.44 1.19 3.93
CA TYR A 38 -6.22 0.62 2.61
C TYR A 38 -6.89 -0.75 2.46
N ARG A 39 -6.75 -1.62 3.47
CA ARG A 39 -7.41 -2.94 3.49
C ARG A 39 -8.94 -2.83 3.49
N ALA A 40 -9.49 -1.88 4.23
CA ALA A 40 -10.93 -1.62 4.25
C ALA A 40 -11.42 -1.20 2.86
N ALA A 41 -10.74 -0.26 2.21
CA ALA A 41 -11.07 0.18 0.86
C ALA A 41 -10.96 -0.95 -0.16
N GLU A 42 -9.91 -1.77 -0.11
CA GLU A 42 -9.74 -2.92 -1.01
C GLU A 42 -10.87 -3.97 -0.83
N ALA A 43 -11.34 -4.16 0.40
CA ALA A 43 -12.46 -5.04 0.70
C ALA A 43 -13.79 -4.51 0.14
N GLU A 44 -14.01 -3.20 0.21
CA GLU A 44 -15.18 -2.52 -0.38
C GLU A 44 -15.17 -2.57 -1.92
N GLU A 45 -14.00 -2.38 -2.55
CA GLU A 45 -13.84 -2.52 -4.00
C GLU A 45 -14.17 -3.95 -4.47
N LYS A 46 -13.74 -4.98 -3.73
CA LYS A 46 -14.05 -6.38 -4.02
C LYS A 46 -15.55 -6.69 -3.90
N GLN A 47 -16.24 -6.12 -2.90
CA GLN A 47 -17.68 -6.29 -2.74
C GLN A 47 -18.48 -5.54 -3.81
N SER A 48 -18.04 -4.34 -4.19
CA SER A 48 -18.67 -3.52 -5.22
C SER A 48 -18.54 -4.15 -6.61
N SER A 49 -17.41 -4.79 -6.89
CA SER A 49 -17.17 -5.52 -8.14
C SER A 49 -18.04 -6.79 -8.26
N PHE A 50 -18.36 -7.46 -7.15
CA PHE A 50 -19.20 -8.65 -7.13
C PHE A 50 -20.71 -8.36 -7.34
N ASN A 51 -21.17 -7.15 -7.03
CA ASN A 51 -22.58 -6.76 -7.16
C ASN A 51 -22.97 -6.21 -8.53
N LEU A 52 -22.02 -5.95 -9.43
CA LEU A 52 -22.30 -5.47 -10.79
C LEU A 52 -22.50 -6.61 -11.83
N GLU A 53 -22.22 -7.86 -11.45
CA GLU A 53 -22.33 -9.05 -12.32
C GLU A 53 -23.54 -9.97 -12.00
N LYS A 54 -24.53 -9.48 -11.24
CA LYS A 54 -25.82 -10.17 -11.01
C LYS A 54 -26.98 -9.40 -11.61
#